data_AF-A0A3D4QWG9-F1
#
_entry.id   AF-A0A3D4QWG9-F1
#
_cell.length_a   1.000
_cell.length_b   1.000
_cell.length_c   1.000
_cell.angle_alpha   90.00
_cell.angle_beta   90.00
_cell.angle_gamma   90.00
#
_symmetry.space_group_name_H-M   'P 1'
#
loop_
_entity.id
_entity.type
_entity.pdbx_description
1 polymer ?
#
loop_
_entity_poly.entity_id
_entity_poly.type
_entity_poly.pdbx_seq_one_letter_code
_entity_poly.pdbx_strand_id
1 'polypeptide(L)' 'MPIIRFQCKDCSNKFDELVYSHNKDKVRCPQCEGEVKQIYEGKYNSLQST' A
#
# COMPACT_ATOMS: atom_id res chain seq x y z
N MET A 1 11.93 8.71 2.16
CA MET A 1 10.65 8.15 2.65
C MET A 1 10.19 7.13 1.62
N PRO A 2 9.79 5.91 2.02
CA PRO A 2 9.28 4.94 1.08
C PRO A 2 7.86 5.33 0.62
N ILE A 3 7.58 5.16 -0.67
CA ILE A 3 6.21 5.12 -1.18
C ILE A 3 5.68 3.72 -0.90
N ILE A 4 4.56 3.64 -0.18
CA ILE A 4 3.91 2.39 0.16
C ILE A 4 2.56 2.34 -0.54
N ARG A 5 2.25 1.21 -1.16
CA ARG A 5 0.93 0.96 -1.73
C ARG A 5 0.01 0.37 -0.68
N PHE A 6 -1.18 0.93 -0.54
CA PHE A 6 -2.23 0.47 0.36
C PHE A 6 -3.45 0.01 -0.43
N GLN A 7 -4.17 -0.94 0.14
CA GLN A 7 -5.48 -1.37 -0.31
C GLN A 7 -6.46 -1.30 0.85
N CYS A 8 -7.60 -0.65 0.63
CA CYS A 8 -8.70 -0.65 1.61
C CYS A 8 -9.32 -2.05 1.74
N LYS A 9 -9.63 -2.45 2.96
CA LYS A 9 -10.32 -3.72 3.25
C LYS A 9 -11.80 -3.66 2.91
N ASP A 10 -12.42 -2.48 3.01
CA ASP A 10 -13.87 -2.29 2.82
C ASP A 10 -14.24 -2.04 1.36
N CYS A 11 -13.65 -1.03 0.73
CA CYS A 11 -14.01 -0.62 -0.64
C CYS A 11 -13.06 -1.15 -1.72
N SER A 12 -12.02 -1.90 -1.33
CA SER A 12 -10.97 -2.42 -2.23
C SER A 12 -10.17 -1.36 -3.00
N ASN A 13 -10.34 -0.07 -2.69
CA ASN A 13 -9.59 1.02 -3.32
C ASN A 13 -8.08 0.88 -3.06
N LYS A 14 -7.27 1.08 -4.10
CA LYS A 14 -5.80 0.99 -4.05
C LYS A 14 -5.20 2.37 -4.25
N PHE A 15 -4.25 2.75 -3.43
CA PHE A 15 -3.57 4.04 -3.52
C PHE A 15 -2.14 3.97 -3.02
N ASP A 16 -1.31 4.89 -3.49
CA ASP A 16 0.10 5.00 -3.12
C ASP A 16 0.28 6.22 -2.22
N GLU A 17 0.89 6.03 -1.04
CA GLU A 17 1.11 7.11 -0.09
C GLU A 17 2.58 7.15 0.37
N LEU A 18 3.11 8.36 0.52
CA LEU A 18 4.41 8.62 1.13
C LEU A 18 4.24 8.53 2.65
N VAL A 19 4.70 7.43 3.25
CA VAL A 19 4.47 7.20 4.67
C VAL A 19 5.77 7.24 5.44
N TYR A 20 5.73 7.96 6.56
CA TYR A 20 6.79 7.92 7.56
C TYR A 20 6.67 6.66 8.40
N SER A 21 7.79 6.10 8.84
CA SER A 21 7.81 4.88 9.67
C SER A 21 6.91 4.97 10.91
N HIS A 22 6.69 6.17 11.45
CA HIS A 22 5.87 6.41 12.64
C HIS A 22 4.37 6.67 12.35
N ASN A 23 3.98 6.89 11.09
CA ASN A 23 2.60 7.21 10.68
C ASN A 23 1.93 6.08 9.89
N LYS A 24 2.62 4.94 9.73
CA LYS A 24 2.10 3.78 9.00
C LYS A 24 0.77 3.27 9.55
N ASP A 25 0.59 3.29 10.87
CA ASP A 25 -0.62 2.82 11.54
C ASP A 25 -1.79 3.83 11.48
N LYS A 26 -1.53 5.06 11.00
CA LYS A 26 -2.54 6.12 10.88
C LYS A 26 -3.13 6.24 9.49
N VAL A 27 -2.60 5.50 8.51
CA VAL A 27 -3.10 5.54 7.13
C VAL A 27 -4.53 4.98 7.10
N ARG A 28 -5.45 5.70 6.47
CA ARG A 28 -6.85 5.35 6.31
C ARG A 28 -7.25 5.44 4.85
N CYS A 29 -8.33 4.76 4.47
CA CYS A 29 -8.80 4.84 3.09
C CYS A 29 -9.32 6.26 2.78
N PRO A 30 -8.86 6.92 1.70
CA PRO A 30 -9.32 8.26 1.35
C PRO A 30 -10.77 8.31 0.83
N GLN A 31 -11.39 7.15 0.54
CA GLN A 31 -12.78 7.09 0.05
C GLN A 31 -13.81 6.80 1.14
N CYS A 32 -13.46 5.99 2.13
CA CYS A 32 -14.41 5.50 3.14
C CYS A 32 -13.88 5.57 4.57
N GLU A 33 -12.68 6.11 4.77
CA GLU A 33 -11.98 6.18 6.07
C GLU A 33 -11.75 4.80 6.74
N GLY A 34 -12.00 3.73 5.99
CA GLY A 34 -11.87 2.35 6.44
C GLY A 34 -10.43 1.92 6.67
N GLU A 35 -10.30 0.71 7.21
CA GLU A 35 -8.99 0.11 7.43
C GLU A 35 -8.31 -0.21 6.09
N VAL A 36 -6.99 -0.01 6.06
CA VAL A 36 -6.16 -0.33 4.91
C VAL A 36 -5.14 -1.38 5.28
N LYS A 37 -4.74 -2.18 4.30
CA LYS A 37 -3.59 -3.09 4.38
C LYS A 37 -2.52 -2.61 3.42
N GLN A 38 -1.27 -2.68 3.84
CA GLN A 38 -0.14 -2.49 2.93
C GLN A 38 -0.10 -3.67 1.95
N ILE A 39 0.00 -3.37 0.66
CA ILE A 39 0.21 -4.36 -0.39
C ILE A 39 1.56 -4.12 -1.05
N TYR A 40 2.28 -5.20 -1.33
CA TYR A 40 3.55 -5.15 -2.02
C TYR A 40 3.33 -5.64 -3.45
N GLU A 41 2.81 -4.78 -4.33
CA GLU A 41 2.78 -5.05 -5.77
C GLU A 41 4.13 -4.66 -6.39
N GLY A 42 5.18 -5.37 -5.98
CA GLY A 42 6.42 -5.43 -6.73
C GLY A 42 6.31 -6.59 -7.70
N LYS A 43 6.24 -6.34 -9.00
CA LYS A 43 6.72 -7.34 -9.96
C LYS A 43 8.20 -7.50 -9.67
N TYR A 44 8.56 -8.46 -8.83
CA TYR A 44 9.93 -8.95 -8.80
C TYR A 44 10.13 -9.57 -10.18
N ASN A 45 10.58 -8.77 -11.15
CA ASN A 45 11.20 -9.29 -12.35
C ASN A 45 12.50 -9.94 -11.85
N SER A 46 12.37 -11.17 -11.34
CA SER A 46 13.40 -12.18 -11.50
C SER A 46 13.57 -12.43 -13.00
N LEU A 47 14.21 -11.50 -13.70
CA LEU A 47 15.06 -11.83 -14.84
C LEU A 47 16.29 -12.51 -14.22
N GLN A 48 16.75 -13.70 -14.55
CA GLN A 48 16.50 -14.73 -15.55
C GLN A 48 16.95 -16.05 -14.85
N SER A 49 16.64 -17.27 -15.28
CA SER A 49 17.25 -17.90 -16.46
C SER A 49 16.82 -19.37 -16.57
N THR A 50 16.63 -19.78 -17.82
CA THR A 50 16.45 -21.15 -18.37
C THR A 50 15.03 -21.66 -18.45
#